data_AF-A0A7R8W5S3-F1
#
_entry.id   AF-A0A7R8W5S3-F1
#
_cell.length_a   1.000
_cell.length_b   1.000
_cell.length_c   1.000
_cell.angle_alpha   90.00
_cell.angle_beta   90.00
_cell.angle_gamma   90.00
#
_symmetry.space_group_name_H-M   'P 1'
#
loop_
_entity.id
_entity.type
_entity.pdbx_description
1 polymer ?
#
loop_
_entity_poly.entity_id
_entity_poly.type
_entity_poly.pdbx_seq_one_letter_code
_entity_poly.pdbx_strand_id
1 'polypeptide(L)'
;MAAANAPPGDGADHPRSPSGGRPKATAIKASLQTGHTPGLTLDYAALPPPRHVVEVALPDWSAERTSSEIVGNQPIVWILGYRGLENSGQKTDNLKHIHRVFQRLGYGRIVSDKMPTSNWSVLWSFVYPFVELEQEISNLRPHQRVNHWPGTGFLHKLTLVTSDFRFVPKAFRLPNQKDDFLKFAEQHPEKLFVQKNNGHRGVQVKTVSEMNVTASGTFIQEFITNPFLIDGFKFDIGVYTYITSVDPLRIYVSDS
;
A
#
# COMPACT_ATOMS: atom_id res chain seq x y z
N MET A 1 -17.62 32.32 61.67
CA MET A 1 -17.95 30.89 61.83
C MET A 1 -16.71 30.06 61.52
N ALA A 2 -16.65 28.82 62.01
CA ALA A 2 -15.47 27.93 62.01
C ALA A 2 -14.78 27.78 60.63
N ALA A 3 -13.45 27.90 60.56
CA ALA A 3 -12.44 26.81 60.54
C ALA A 3 -12.29 26.15 59.15
N ALA A 4 -11.13 26.02 58.49
CA ALA A 4 -9.73 25.81 58.91
C ALA A 4 -9.46 24.41 59.51
N ASN A 5 -9.02 23.47 58.67
CA ASN A 5 -8.07 22.39 58.99
C ASN A 5 -7.58 21.67 57.72
N ALA A 6 -6.31 21.26 57.74
CA ALA A 6 -5.56 20.40 56.81
C ALA A 6 -4.51 19.62 57.67
N PRO A 7 -3.52 18.87 57.15
CA PRO A 7 -3.31 18.22 55.84
C PRO A 7 -3.46 16.68 56.08
N PRO A 8 -2.51 15.72 55.87
CA PRO A 8 -1.42 15.56 54.89
C PRO A 8 -1.34 14.17 54.18
N GLY A 9 -0.50 14.09 53.14
CA GLY A 9 0.16 12.86 52.67
C GLY A 9 -0.64 11.91 51.77
N ASP A 10 -0.01 10.97 51.05
CA ASP A 10 1.42 10.83 50.73
C ASP A 10 1.62 9.84 49.57
N GLY A 11 2.76 9.89 48.89
CA GLY A 11 3.37 8.72 48.24
C GLY A 11 2.98 8.31 46.80
N ALA A 12 4.04 7.92 46.08
CA ALA A 12 4.10 6.94 44.97
C ALA A 12 3.94 7.42 43.51
N ASP A 13 5.08 7.88 42.98
CA ASP A 13 5.65 7.48 41.69
C ASP A 13 4.87 6.47 40.82
N HIS A 14 4.58 6.87 39.58
CA HIS A 14 4.51 5.95 38.46
C HIS A 14 5.64 6.22 37.47
N PRO A 15 6.52 5.24 37.20
CA PRO A 15 7.75 5.47 36.44
C PRO A 15 7.45 5.78 34.98
N ARG A 16 8.20 6.74 34.43
CA ARG A 16 8.25 6.98 32.98
C ARG A 16 8.78 5.73 32.29
N SER A 17 7.92 5.03 31.55
CA SER A 17 8.35 3.90 30.72
C SER A 17 9.43 4.36 29.72
N PRO A 18 10.57 3.65 29.61
CA PRO A 18 11.67 4.08 28.75
C PRO A 18 11.31 3.96 27.27
N SER A 19 11.96 4.80 26.46
CA SER A 19 11.82 4.84 25.00
C SER A 19 12.18 3.51 24.34
N GLY A 20 11.18 2.68 24.07
CA GLY A 20 11.32 1.42 23.34
C GLY A 20 11.72 1.66 21.89
N GLY A 21 12.92 1.23 21.51
CA GLY A 21 13.39 1.27 20.13
C GLY A 21 12.49 0.46 19.20
N ARG A 22 12.33 0.91 17.95
CA ARG A 22 11.49 0.23 16.94
C ARG A 22 11.95 -1.23 16.75
N PRO A 23 11.08 -2.23 16.95
CA PRO A 23 11.39 -3.59 16.53
C PRO A 23 11.57 -3.64 15.02
N LYS A 24 12.67 -4.23 14.56
CA LYS A 24 12.84 -4.62 13.15
C LYS A 24 11.77 -5.67 12.80
N ALA A 25 11.34 -5.72 11.54
CA ALA A 25 10.41 -6.75 11.09
C ALA A 25 11.06 -8.14 11.21
N THR A 26 10.70 -8.89 12.25
CA THR A 26 11.12 -10.28 12.42
C THR A 26 10.35 -11.16 11.45
N ALA A 27 10.98 -11.49 10.32
CA ALA A 27 10.55 -12.66 9.54
C ALA A 27 10.69 -13.90 10.43
N ILE A 28 9.61 -14.65 10.63
CA ILE A 28 9.64 -15.92 11.37
C ILE A 28 10.36 -16.93 10.50
N LYS A 29 11.68 -17.05 10.69
CA LYS A 29 12.54 -17.98 9.96
C LYS A 29 12.41 -19.37 10.58
N ALA A 30 11.44 -20.16 10.08
CA ALA A 30 11.38 -21.58 10.38
C ALA A 30 12.62 -22.27 9.78
N SER A 31 13.57 -22.63 10.65
CA SER A 31 14.82 -23.28 10.24
C SER A 31 14.62 -24.81 10.18
N LEU A 32 14.26 -25.31 9.00
CA LEU A 32 14.39 -26.74 8.68
C LEU A 32 15.71 -26.94 7.93
N GLN A 33 16.61 -27.73 8.51
CA GLN A 33 17.84 -28.17 7.84
C GLN A 33 17.47 -29.22 6.77
N THR A 34 17.71 -28.91 5.50
CA THR A 34 17.70 -29.89 4.41
C THR A 34 18.95 -29.72 3.54
N GLY A 35 19.40 -30.82 2.94
CA GLY A 35 20.76 -30.96 2.41
C GLY A 35 21.01 -30.33 1.05
N HIS A 36 22.29 -30.34 0.65
CA HIS A 36 22.75 -29.94 -0.68
C HIS A 36 22.08 -30.76 -1.80
N THR A 37 21.56 -30.06 -2.81
CA THR A 37 21.36 -30.58 -4.17
C THR A 37 21.92 -29.55 -5.16
N PRO A 38 22.93 -29.86 -5.98
CA PRO A 38 23.55 -28.89 -6.87
C PRO A 38 22.93 -28.89 -8.27
N GLY A 39 22.83 -27.70 -8.88
CA GLY A 39 22.76 -27.56 -10.35
C GLY A 39 21.67 -26.63 -10.88
N LEU A 40 22.04 -25.37 -11.16
CA LEU A 40 21.73 -24.60 -12.38
C LEU A 40 22.19 -23.14 -12.19
N THR A 41 23.43 -22.85 -12.57
CA THR A 41 23.96 -21.48 -12.56
C THR A 41 23.71 -20.84 -13.92
N LEU A 42 22.80 -19.87 -13.99
CA LEU A 42 22.62 -19.03 -15.19
C LEU A 42 23.68 -17.93 -15.21
N ASP A 43 24.53 -17.92 -16.24
CA ASP A 43 25.60 -16.94 -16.39
C ASP A 43 25.07 -15.63 -17.02
N TYR A 44 24.88 -14.62 -16.18
CA TYR A 44 24.44 -13.29 -16.59
C TYR A 44 25.50 -12.49 -17.37
N ALA A 45 26.76 -12.95 -17.45
CA ALA A 45 27.84 -12.24 -18.14
C ALA A 45 27.74 -12.26 -19.68
N ALA A 46 26.87 -13.10 -20.25
CA ALA A 46 26.76 -13.31 -21.69
C ALA A 46 25.85 -12.30 -22.43
N LEU A 47 25.20 -11.35 -21.74
CA LEU A 47 24.35 -10.35 -22.38
C LEU A 47 25.17 -9.18 -22.96
N PRO A 48 24.96 -8.77 -24.22
CA PRO A 48 25.65 -7.63 -24.79
C PRO A 48 25.23 -6.33 -24.08
N PRO A 49 26.16 -5.39 -23.82
CA PRO A 49 25.83 -4.14 -23.14
C PRO A 49 24.84 -3.31 -23.96
N PRO A 50 23.90 -2.57 -23.33
CA PRO A 50 22.96 -1.72 -24.03
C PRO A 50 23.68 -0.70 -24.93
N ARG A 51 23.41 -0.74 -26.23
CA ARG A 51 23.94 0.27 -27.16
C ARG A 51 23.24 1.60 -26.88
N HIS A 52 24.05 2.64 -26.64
CA HIS A 52 23.66 4.03 -26.36
C HIS A 52 23.06 4.30 -24.96
N VAL A 53 23.92 4.23 -23.93
CA VAL A 53 23.70 5.01 -22.70
C VAL A 53 24.18 6.44 -22.95
N VAL A 54 23.26 7.38 -23.14
CA VAL A 54 23.55 8.82 -23.07
C VAL A 54 23.48 9.23 -21.60
N GLU A 55 24.60 9.62 -21.00
CA GLU A 55 24.59 10.26 -19.69
C GLU A 55 24.02 11.67 -19.80
N VAL A 56 22.70 11.78 -19.77
CA VAL A 56 22.02 13.06 -19.55
C VAL A 56 22.25 13.46 -18.09
N ALA A 57 22.98 14.55 -17.87
CA ALA A 57 23.16 15.12 -16.54
C ALA A 57 21.79 15.46 -15.94
N LEU A 58 21.37 14.69 -14.93
CA LEU A 58 20.04 14.86 -14.34
C LEU A 58 20.01 16.13 -13.48
N PRO A 59 19.01 17.03 -13.64
CA PRO A 59 18.92 18.23 -12.82
C PRO A 59 18.73 17.84 -11.36
N ASP A 60 19.45 18.46 -10.41
CA ASP A 60 19.25 18.12 -9.00
C ASP A 60 17.83 18.47 -8.53
N TRP A 61 17.22 17.54 -7.81
CA TRP A 61 15.86 17.58 -7.22
C TRP A 61 15.90 17.50 -5.69
N SER A 62 17.09 17.59 -5.08
CA SER A 62 17.28 17.69 -3.63
C SER A 62 16.60 18.92 -3.03
N ALA A 63 16.49 20.01 -3.82
CA ALA A 63 15.72 21.20 -3.51
C ALA A 63 14.28 21.13 -4.05
N GLU A 64 13.36 21.78 -3.35
CA GLU A 64 12.04 22.12 -3.87
C GLU A 64 12.19 23.30 -4.84
N ARG A 65 11.86 23.09 -6.12
CA ARG A 65 11.89 24.18 -7.09
C ARG A 65 10.68 25.07 -6.92
N THR A 66 10.93 26.38 -6.87
CA THR A 66 9.86 27.38 -6.96
C THR A 66 9.29 27.41 -8.38
N SER A 67 8.04 27.87 -8.55
CA SER A 67 7.40 27.98 -9.88
C SER A 67 8.17 28.84 -10.89
N SER A 68 9.08 29.70 -10.39
CA SER A 68 10.02 30.54 -11.15
C SER A 68 11.22 29.80 -11.73
N GLU A 69 11.53 28.58 -11.29
CA GLU A 69 12.69 27.77 -11.73
C GLU A 69 12.33 26.70 -12.78
N ILE A 70 11.12 26.79 -13.32
CA ILE A 70 10.62 25.91 -14.38
C ILE A 70 11.06 26.50 -15.72
N VAL A 71 11.93 25.79 -16.43
CA VAL A 71 12.45 26.24 -17.72
C VAL A 71 11.32 26.20 -18.76
N GLY A 72 11.23 27.21 -19.63
CA GLY A 72 10.13 27.37 -20.58
C GLY A 72 9.86 26.10 -21.41
N ASN A 73 8.57 25.75 -21.54
CA ASN A 73 8.03 24.52 -22.15
C ASN A 73 8.30 23.18 -21.43
N GLN A 74 8.91 23.15 -20.24
CA GLN A 74 9.05 21.91 -19.48
C GLN A 74 7.67 21.39 -18.97
N PRO A 75 7.28 20.12 -19.21
CA PRO A 75 6.02 19.57 -18.71
C PRO A 75 6.09 19.42 -17.18
N ILE A 76 5.00 19.72 -16.45
CA ILE A 76 5.01 19.73 -14.99
C ILE A 76 4.26 18.52 -14.42
N VAL A 77 4.90 17.82 -13.47
CA VAL A 77 4.22 16.90 -12.55
C VAL A 77 3.91 17.62 -11.24
N TRP A 78 2.63 17.70 -10.91
CA TRP A 78 2.14 18.08 -9.59
C TRP A 78 2.01 16.81 -8.74
N ILE A 79 2.64 16.80 -7.57
CA ILE A 79 2.63 15.68 -6.64
C ILE A 79 1.82 16.07 -5.41
N LEU A 80 0.70 15.38 -5.18
CA LEU A 80 -0.18 15.56 -4.03
C LEU A 80 0.16 14.51 -2.96
N GLY A 81 0.75 14.98 -1.86
CA GLY A 81 1.14 14.18 -0.71
C GLY A 81 -0.01 13.86 0.26
N TYR A 82 0.29 13.04 1.27
CA TYR A 82 -0.63 12.78 2.38
C TYR A 82 -0.63 13.99 3.34
N ARG A 83 -1.80 14.57 3.63
CA ARG A 83 -1.93 15.63 4.66
C ARG A 83 -1.24 15.18 5.96
N GLY A 84 -0.20 15.90 6.37
CA GLY A 84 0.54 15.68 7.60
C GLY A 84 1.89 14.94 7.49
N LEU A 85 2.29 14.42 6.32
CA LEU A 85 3.66 13.90 6.16
C LEU A 85 4.71 15.03 6.29
N GLU A 86 4.43 16.19 5.71
CA GLU A 86 5.27 17.40 5.78
C GLU A 86 5.51 17.86 7.23
N ASN A 87 4.45 17.89 8.06
CA ASN A 87 4.52 18.25 9.48
C ASN A 87 5.23 17.22 10.37
N SER A 88 5.51 16.02 9.86
CA SER A 88 6.06 14.91 10.66
C SER A 88 7.57 14.74 10.56
N GLY A 89 8.24 15.47 9.65
CA GLY A 89 9.65 15.25 9.32
C GLY A 89 9.95 13.89 8.67
N GLN A 90 8.93 13.04 8.44
CA GLN A 90 9.08 11.82 7.65
C GLN A 90 9.21 12.20 6.18
N LYS A 91 10.47 12.40 5.78
CA LYS A 91 10.89 12.65 4.40
C LYS A 91 10.10 11.79 3.41
N THR A 92 9.87 12.38 2.25
CA THR A 92 9.35 11.78 1.00
C THR A 92 10.25 10.68 0.40
N ASP A 93 11.04 9.99 1.24
CA ASP A 93 12.02 8.96 0.89
C ASP A 93 11.40 7.79 0.11
N ASN A 94 10.14 7.46 0.40
CA ASN A 94 9.36 6.45 -0.33
C ASN A 94 9.08 6.83 -1.79
N LEU A 95 9.26 8.11 -2.17
CA LEU A 95 8.90 8.67 -3.47
C LEU A 95 10.10 8.85 -4.42
N LYS A 96 11.31 8.52 -3.96
CA LYS A 96 12.57 8.66 -4.72
C LYS A 96 12.50 8.05 -6.13
N HIS A 97 11.79 6.92 -6.28
CA HIS A 97 11.60 6.28 -7.58
C HIS A 97 10.69 7.09 -8.51
N ILE A 98 9.53 7.58 -8.02
CA ILE A 98 8.61 8.42 -8.78
C ILE A 98 9.30 9.71 -9.22
N HIS A 99 9.99 10.38 -8.29
CA HIS A 99 10.78 11.56 -8.59
C HIS A 99 11.82 11.29 -9.68
N ARG A 100 12.62 10.21 -9.54
CA ARG A 100 13.66 9.84 -10.52
C ARG A 100 13.08 9.50 -11.90
N VAL A 101 11.89 8.91 -11.98
CA VAL A 101 11.21 8.64 -13.27
C VAL A 101 10.83 9.95 -13.95
N PHE A 102 10.10 10.84 -13.29
CA PHE A 102 9.72 12.13 -13.87
C PHE A 102 10.92 13.02 -14.21
N GLN A 103 11.97 13.00 -13.39
CA GLN A 103 13.25 13.65 -13.63
C GLN A 103 13.93 13.17 -14.92
N ARG A 104 13.99 11.84 -15.13
CA ARG A 104 14.54 11.22 -16.36
C ARG A 104 13.67 11.51 -17.60
N LEU A 105 12.37 11.66 -17.41
CA LEU A 105 11.42 12.08 -18.45
C LEU A 105 11.44 13.61 -18.69
N GLY A 106 12.31 14.36 -18.01
CA GLY A 106 12.48 15.79 -18.23
C GLY A 106 11.38 16.68 -17.63
N TYR A 107 10.54 16.17 -16.72
CA TYR A 107 9.47 16.97 -16.11
C TYR A 107 10.01 18.01 -15.10
N GLY A 108 9.30 19.12 -14.92
CA GLY A 108 9.39 19.95 -13.73
C GLY A 108 8.51 19.37 -12.61
N ARG A 109 8.87 19.55 -11.34
CA ARG A 109 8.10 19.06 -10.19
C ARG A 109 7.54 20.21 -9.37
N ILE A 110 6.26 20.13 -9.04
CA ILE A 110 5.63 20.90 -7.96
C ILE A 110 5.11 19.91 -6.91
N VAL A 111 5.35 20.18 -5.63
CA VAL A 111 4.73 19.49 -4.50
C VAL A 111 3.81 20.50 -3.82
N SER A 112 2.51 20.19 -3.70
CA SER A 112 1.54 21.08 -3.05
C SER A 112 0.26 20.34 -2.69
N ASP A 113 -0.38 20.77 -1.60
CA ASP A 113 -1.72 20.36 -1.17
C ASP A 113 -2.85 20.97 -2.02
N LYS A 114 -2.53 21.98 -2.84
CA LYS A 114 -3.48 22.74 -3.67
C LYS A 114 -3.12 22.66 -5.13
N MET A 115 -4.11 22.86 -6.00
CA MET A 115 -3.90 22.95 -7.44
C MET A 115 -2.93 24.10 -7.76
N PRO A 116 -1.82 23.85 -8.48
CA PRO A 116 -0.90 24.89 -8.86
C PRO A 116 -1.52 25.82 -9.90
N THR A 117 -1.18 27.11 -9.82
CA THR A 117 -1.60 28.15 -10.77
C THR A 117 -0.92 28.01 -12.14
N SER A 118 0.20 27.30 -12.21
CA SER A 118 0.92 26.98 -13.45
C SER A 118 0.25 25.84 -14.22
N ASN A 119 0.39 25.85 -15.55
CA ASN A 119 -0.18 24.80 -16.40
C ASN A 119 0.58 23.47 -16.20
N TRP A 120 -0.06 22.52 -15.52
CA TRP A 120 0.49 21.20 -15.27
C TRP A 120 0.07 20.14 -16.30
N SER A 121 0.83 19.06 -16.37
CA SER A 121 0.67 17.96 -17.34
C SER A 121 0.26 16.64 -16.66
N VAL A 122 0.83 16.33 -15.49
CA VAL A 122 0.49 15.13 -14.71
C VAL A 122 0.20 15.49 -13.25
N LEU A 123 -0.87 14.96 -12.68
CA LEU A 123 -1.11 14.89 -11.24
C LEU A 123 -0.76 13.48 -10.77
N TRP A 124 0.20 13.39 -9.85
CA TRP A 124 0.56 12.18 -9.14
C TRP A 124 0.11 12.28 -7.68
N SER A 125 -1.05 11.71 -7.37
CA SER A 125 -1.63 11.69 -6.03
C SER A 125 -1.36 10.37 -5.31
N PHE A 126 -1.09 10.44 -4.00
CA PHE A 126 -1.05 9.27 -3.11
C PHE A 126 -2.40 8.95 -2.47
N VAL A 127 -3.23 9.97 -2.25
CA VAL A 127 -4.62 9.84 -1.82
C VAL A 127 -5.55 9.66 -3.02
N TYR A 128 -6.77 9.17 -2.83
CA TYR A 128 -7.76 9.06 -3.90
C TYR A 128 -8.31 10.46 -4.23
N PRO A 129 -7.95 11.07 -5.37
CA PRO A 129 -8.03 12.51 -5.51
C PRO A 129 -9.42 13.01 -5.93
N PHE A 130 -10.31 12.13 -6.41
CA PHE A 130 -11.66 12.49 -6.84
C PHE A 130 -12.62 12.86 -5.70
N VAL A 131 -12.19 12.74 -4.43
CA VAL A 131 -12.93 13.26 -3.26
C VAL A 131 -12.33 14.57 -2.76
N GLU A 132 -11.00 14.70 -2.77
CA GLU A 132 -10.31 15.88 -2.23
C GLU A 132 -10.19 17.03 -3.24
N LEU A 133 -10.20 16.72 -4.54
CA LEU A 133 -10.03 17.62 -5.68
C LEU A 133 -11.13 17.43 -6.74
N GLU A 134 -12.37 17.17 -6.30
CA GLU A 134 -13.50 16.88 -7.19
C GLU A 134 -13.72 18.00 -8.23
N GLN A 135 -13.62 19.27 -7.80
CA GLN A 135 -13.88 20.43 -8.64
C GLN A 135 -12.78 20.62 -9.70
N GLU A 136 -11.53 20.43 -9.30
CA GLU A 136 -10.35 20.57 -10.16
C GLU A 136 -10.24 19.43 -11.17
N ILE A 137 -10.54 18.20 -10.75
CA ILE A 137 -10.44 17.00 -11.59
C ILE A 137 -11.66 16.82 -12.51
N SER A 138 -12.80 17.43 -12.18
CA SER A 138 -13.93 17.51 -13.12
C SER A 138 -13.63 18.40 -14.35
N ASN A 139 -12.60 19.26 -14.27
CA ASN A 139 -12.27 20.26 -15.29
C ASN A 139 -10.90 20.04 -15.98
N LEU A 140 -10.47 18.78 -16.09
CA LEU A 140 -9.19 18.43 -16.73
C LEU A 140 -9.14 18.82 -18.22
N ARG A 141 -8.00 19.39 -18.62
CA ARG A 141 -7.68 19.70 -20.02
C ARG A 141 -7.25 18.42 -20.76
N PRO A 142 -7.42 18.32 -22.10
CA PRO A 142 -7.11 17.10 -22.87
C PRO A 142 -5.66 16.59 -22.76
N HIS A 143 -4.70 17.44 -22.38
CA HIS A 143 -3.30 17.07 -22.14
C HIS A 143 -3.00 16.59 -20.71
N GLN A 144 -3.91 16.80 -19.76
CA GLN A 144 -3.70 16.50 -18.35
C GLN A 144 -3.98 15.03 -18.04
N ARG A 145 -3.18 14.43 -17.16
CA ARG A 145 -3.31 13.04 -16.73
C ARG A 145 -3.28 12.94 -15.20
N VAL A 146 -4.04 11.99 -14.65
CA VAL A 146 -4.06 11.66 -13.23
C VAL A 146 -3.72 10.18 -13.08
N ASN A 147 -2.95 9.81 -12.05
CA ASN A 147 -2.56 8.42 -11.78
C ASN A 147 -3.67 7.56 -11.11
N HIS A 148 -4.91 8.03 -11.10
CA HIS A 148 -6.09 7.35 -10.54
C HIS A 148 -7.26 7.42 -11.53
N TRP A 149 -8.17 6.46 -11.44
CA TRP A 149 -9.44 6.46 -12.18
C TRP A 149 -10.61 6.79 -11.25
N PRO A 150 -11.67 7.48 -11.73
CA PRO A 150 -12.90 7.62 -10.96
C PRO A 150 -13.46 6.25 -10.60
N GLY A 151 -14.02 6.12 -9.41
CA GLY A 151 -14.63 4.88 -8.91
C GLY A 151 -13.67 3.91 -8.22
N THR A 152 -12.36 3.91 -8.52
CA THR A 152 -11.43 2.94 -7.92
C THR A 152 -11.26 3.10 -6.42
N GLY A 153 -11.49 4.31 -5.89
CA GLY A 153 -11.55 4.58 -4.46
C GLY A 153 -12.58 3.73 -3.70
N PHE A 154 -13.64 3.26 -4.37
CA PHE A 154 -14.67 2.39 -3.79
C PHE A 154 -14.38 0.89 -3.98
N LEU A 155 -13.40 0.53 -4.82
CA LEU A 155 -12.94 -0.86 -5.03
C LEU A 155 -12.01 -1.31 -3.89
N HIS A 156 -12.50 -1.22 -2.66
CA HIS A 156 -11.74 -1.66 -1.50
C HIS A 156 -11.57 -3.19 -1.48
N LYS A 157 -10.43 -3.63 -0.93
CA LYS A 157 -10.09 -5.03 -0.68
C LYS A 157 -11.28 -5.85 -0.15
N LEU A 158 -12.03 -5.34 0.82
CA LEU A 158 -13.15 -6.05 1.44
C LEU A 158 -14.27 -6.37 0.43
N THR A 159 -14.55 -5.47 -0.51
CA THR A 159 -15.53 -5.70 -1.59
C THR A 159 -15.04 -6.79 -2.55
N LEU A 160 -13.74 -6.79 -2.87
CA LEU A 160 -13.14 -7.80 -3.75
C LEU A 160 -13.08 -9.19 -3.09
N VAL A 161 -12.66 -9.30 -1.83
CA VAL A 161 -12.57 -10.62 -1.16
C VAL A 161 -13.92 -11.23 -0.83
N THR A 162 -14.99 -10.44 -0.68
CA THR A 162 -16.37 -10.94 -0.50
C THR A 162 -17.18 -11.00 -1.80
N SER A 163 -16.53 -10.87 -2.95
CA SER A 163 -17.19 -11.03 -4.26
C SER A 163 -17.13 -12.48 -4.72
N ASP A 164 -18.17 -12.94 -5.42
CA ASP A 164 -18.35 -14.36 -5.78
C ASP A 164 -17.59 -14.75 -7.06
N PHE A 165 -16.31 -14.41 -7.15
CA PHE A 165 -15.44 -14.81 -8.25
C PHE A 165 -14.77 -16.16 -7.98
N ARG A 166 -14.79 -17.06 -8.97
CA ARG A 166 -14.25 -18.43 -8.90
C ARG A 166 -12.77 -18.57 -8.49
N PHE A 167 -11.99 -17.49 -8.51
CA PHE A 167 -10.57 -17.45 -8.15
C PHE A 167 -10.31 -16.81 -6.78
N VAL A 168 -11.37 -16.38 -6.08
CA VAL A 168 -11.31 -15.78 -4.75
C VAL A 168 -11.80 -16.82 -3.72
N PRO A 169 -10.98 -17.24 -2.74
CA PRO A 169 -11.44 -18.15 -1.68
C PRO A 169 -12.61 -17.54 -0.89
N LYS A 170 -13.62 -18.36 -0.58
CA LYS A 170 -14.88 -17.90 0.03
C LYS A 170 -14.62 -17.10 1.30
N ALA A 171 -15.28 -15.95 1.43
CA ALA A 171 -15.12 -15.05 2.56
C ALA A 171 -16.46 -14.54 3.09
N PHE A 172 -16.48 -14.23 4.37
CA PHE A 172 -17.66 -13.82 5.14
C PHE A 172 -17.32 -12.56 5.95
N ARG A 173 -18.05 -11.47 5.70
CA ARG A 173 -17.89 -10.18 6.39
C ARG A 173 -18.51 -10.25 7.79
N LEU A 174 -17.74 -9.91 8.83
CA LEU A 174 -18.24 -9.93 10.21
C LEU A 174 -18.66 -8.52 10.69
N PRO A 175 -19.72 -8.44 11.51
CA PRO A 175 -20.54 -9.54 12.04
C PRO A 175 -21.64 -10.02 11.06
N ASN A 176 -21.89 -9.28 9.97
CA ASN A 176 -23.08 -9.41 9.11
C ASN A 176 -23.34 -10.81 8.54
N GLN A 177 -22.29 -11.59 8.26
CA GLN A 177 -22.35 -12.93 7.65
C GLN A 177 -21.88 -14.02 8.61
N LYS A 178 -22.01 -13.80 9.93
CA LYS A 178 -21.67 -14.78 10.97
C LYS A 178 -22.38 -16.12 10.74
N ASP A 179 -23.69 -16.09 10.54
CA ASP A 179 -24.49 -17.33 10.51
C ASP A 179 -24.30 -18.09 9.19
N ASP A 180 -24.08 -17.37 8.08
CA ASP A 180 -23.61 -17.95 6.81
C ASP A 180 -22.28 -18.69 6.98
N PHE A 181 -21.31 -18.07 7.68
CA PHE A 181 -20.01 -18.68 7.96
C PHE A 181 -20.15 -19.95 8.81
N LEU A 182 -20.91 -19.89 9.91
CA LEU A 182 -21.09 -21.04 10.80
C LEU A 182 -21.72 -22.23 10.08
N LYS A 183 -22.78 -21.98 9.28
CA LYS A 183 -23.41 -23.01 8.45
C LYS A 183 -22.46 -23.58 7.40
N PHE A 184 -21.66 -22.74 6.74
CA PHE A 184 -20.66 -23.19 5.77
C PHE A 184 -19.56 -24.04 6.42
N ALA A 185 -19.09 -23.65 7.60
CA ALA A 185 -18.05 -24.39 8.31
C ALA A 185 -18.56 -25.73 8.89
N GLU A 186 -19.83 -25.80 9.31
CA GLU A 186 -20.49 -27.06 9.68
C GLU A 186 -20.61 -28.04 8.50
N GLN A 187 -20.89 -27.51 7.30
CA GLN A 187 -20.96 -28.29 6.05
C GLN A 187 -19.58 -28.70 5.51
N HIS A 188 -18.50 -28.05 5.95
CA HIS A 188 -17.14 -28.23 5.47
C HIS A 188 -16.11 -28.33 6.62
N PRO A 189 -16.20 -29.35 7.49
CA PRO A 189 -15.34 -29.50 8.66
C PRO A 189 -13.86 -29.73 8.32
N GLU A 190 -13.54 -30.09 7.08
CA GLU A 190 -12.18 -30.26 6.55
C GLU A 190 -11.47 -28.93 6.26
N LYS A 191 -12.22 -27.81 6.17
CA LYS A 191 -11.66 -26.52 5.77
C LYS A 191 -11.03 -25.77 6.95
N LEU A 192 -9.89 -25.15 6.66
CA LEU A 192 -9.25 -24.19 7.55
C LEU A 192 -9.62 -22.77 7.11
N PHE A 193 -9.62 -21.82 8.06
CA PHE A 193 -9.91 -20.42 7.76
C PHE A 193 -8.96 -19.48 8.49
N VAL A 194 -8.94 -18.24 8.01
CA VAL A 194 -8.14 -17.13 8.56
C VAL A 194 -9.07 -15.93 8.83
N GLN A 195 -9.01 -15.40 10.05
CA GLN A 195 -9.67 -14.14 10.38
C GLN A 195 -8.72 -12.97 10.09
N LYS A 196 -9.19 -11.98 9.33
CA LYS A 196 -8.40 -10.84 8.84
C LYS A 196 -9.11 -9.52 9.17
N ASN A 197 -8.33 -8.52 9.58
CA ASN A 197 -8.76 -7.12 9.56
C ASN A 197 -8.28 -6.43 8.27
N ASN A 198 -8.78 -5.22 8.00
CA ASN A 198 -8.39 -4.44 6.83
C ASN A 198 -6.88 -4.09 6.82
N GLY A 199 -6.25 -4.00 8.01
CA GLY A 199 -4.83 -3.65 8.17
C GLY A 199 -3.82 -4.80 8.09
N HIS A 200 -4.22 -6.02 7.72
CA HIS A 200 -3.35 -7.21 7.59
C HIS A 200 -2.54 -7.62 8.86
N ARG A 201 -2.90 -7.12 10.06
CA ARG A 201 -2.20 -7.49 11.30
C ARG A 201 -2.85 -8.68 11.98
N GLY A 202 -2.03 -9.60 12.51
CA GLY A 202 -2.50 -10.74 13.30
C GLY A 202 -3.18 -11.85 12.51
N VAL A 203 -2.85 -12.01 11.21
CA VAL A 203 -3.40 -13.10 10.39
C VAL A 203 -2.90 -14.44 10.91
N GLN A 204 -3.81 -15.23 11.48
CA GLN A 204 -3.56 -16.57 11.98
C GLN A 204 -4.58 -17.53 11.37
N VAL A 205 -4.13 -18.74 11.05
CA VAL A 205 -5.04 -19.87 10.79
C VAL A 205 -5.65 -20.26 12.13
N LYS A 206 -6.96 -20.43 12.16
CA LYS A 206 -7.72 -20.73 13.38
C LYS A 206 -8.74 -21.84 13.11
N THR A 207 -9.08 -22.58 14.15
CA THR A 207 -10.29 -23.40 14.18
C THR A 207 -11.53 -22.51 14.37
N VAL A 208 -12.71 -23.00 13.96
CA VAL A 208 -13.98 -22.25 14.05
C VAL A 208 -14.26 -21.76 15.47
N SER A 209 -13.94 -22.58 16.48
CA SER A 209 -14.08 -22.29 17.91
C SER A 209 -13.14 -21.19 18.43
N GLU A 210 -12.03 -20.90 17.76
CA GLU A 210 -11.06 -19.86 18.14
C GLU A 210 -11.30 -18.50 17.44
N MET A 211 -12.27 -18.44 16.53
CA MET A 211 -12.59 -17.23 15.76
C MET A 211 -13.56 -16.34 16.53
N ASN A 212 -13.25 -15.03 16.54
CA ASN A 212 -14.15 -14.05 17.12
C ASN A 212 -15.20 -13.67 16.06
N VAL A 213 -16.25 -14.49 15.93
CA VAL A 213 -17.31 -14.32 14.92
C VAL A 213 -18.21 -13.10 15.14
N THR A 214 -18.09 -12.40 16.27
CA THR A 214 -18.80 -11.14 16.56
C THR A 214 -17.95 -9.88 16.32
N ALA A 215 -16.68 -10.03 15.90
CA ALA A 215 -15.77 -8.91 15.70
C ALA A 215 -16.10 -8.07 14.45
N SER A 216 -16.58 -6.84 14.67
CA SER A 216 -16.80 -5.84 13.63
C SER A 216 -15.52 -5.41 12.91
N GLY A 217 -15.65 -5.10 11.61
CA GLY A 217 -14.51 -4.63 10.79
C GLY A 217 -13.52 -5.73 10.42
N THR A 218 -13.90 -6.99 10.61
CA THR A 218 -13.11 -8.17 10.21
C THR A 218 -13.86 -9.00 9.18
N PHE A 219 -13.15 -9.92 8.55
CA PHE A 219 -13.74 -10.97 7.72
C PHE A 219 -13.03 -12.29 7.97
N ILE A 220 -13.77 -13.39 7.85
CA ILE A 220 -13.21 -14.74 7.81
C ILE A 220 -13.09 -15.14 6.34
N GLN A 221 -12.01 -15.82 5.97
CA GLN A 221 -11.79 -16.33 4.63
C GLN A 221 -11.24 -17.75 4.68
N GLU A 222 -11.68 -18.60 3.75
CA GLU A 222 -11.11 -19.93 3.52
C GLU A 222 -9.60 -19.85 3.30
N PHE A 223 -8.86 -20.73 3.97
CA PHE A 223 -7.40 -20.81 3.89
C PHE A 223 -6.99 -21.84 2.84
N ILE A 224 -6.11 -21.44 1.91
CA ILE A 224 -5.55 -22.33 0.90
C ILE A 224 -4.53 -23.25 1.58
N THR A 225 -4.93 -24.49 1.82
CA THR A 225 -4.14 -25.51 2.55
C THR A 225 -3.00 -26.12 1.73
N ASN A 226 -3.15 -26.16 0.41
CA ASN A 226 -2.16 -26.71 -0.53
C ASN A 226 -1.65 -25.60 -1.50
N PRO A 227 -0.90 -24.59 -1.03
CA PRO A 227 -0.28 -23.61 -1.90
C PRO A 227 0.87 -24.23 -2.69
N PHE A 228 1.18 -23.68 -3.87
CA PHE A 228 2.42 -24.03 -4.57
C PHE A 228 3.63 -23.55 -3.74
N LEU A 229 4.67 -24.37 -3.64
CA LEU A 229 5.85 -24.16 -2.80
C LEU A 229 7.10 -24.06 -3.66
N ILE A 230 8.02 -23.17 -3.28
CA ILE A 230 9.40 -23.14 -3.78
C ILE A 230 10.31 -23.51 -2.61
N ASP A 231 11.14 -24.54 -2.77
CA ASP A 231 12.03 -25.09 -1.74
C ASP A 231 11.33 -25.42 -0.39
N GLY A 232 10.05 -25.80 -0.46
CA GLY A 232 9.21 -26.06 0.72
C GLY A 232 8.60 -24.83 1.38
N PHE A 233 8.88 -23.62 0.88
CA PHE A 233 8.33 -22.36 1.37
C PHE A 233 7.17 -21.88 0.50
N LYS A 234 6.10 -21.40 1.16
CA LYS A 234 5.03 -20.65 0.49
C LYS A 234 5.52 -19.25 0.11
N PHE A 235 4.97 -18.70 -0.97
CA PHE A 235 5.22 -17.33 -1.41
C PHE A 235 3.92 -16.69 -1.91
N ASP A 236 3.92 -15.37 -2.01
CA ASP A 236 2.85 -14.57 -2.61
C ASP A 236 3.40 -13.88 -3.87
N ILE A 237 2.58 -13.73 -4.92
CA ILE A 237 2.97 -13.05 -6.17
C ILE A 237 2.41 -11.63 -6.18
N GLY A 238 3.29 -10.63 -6.33
CA GLY A 238 2.90 -9.24 -6.59
C GLY A 238 2.80 -8.98 -8.09
N VAL A 239 1.57 -8.86 -8.62
CA VAL A 239 1.33 -8.51 -10.03
C VAL A 239 1.06 -7.01 -10.14
N TYR A 240 1.91 -6.30 -10.89
CA TYR A 240 1.68 -4.90 -11.20
C TYR A 240 0.87 -4.77 -12.49
N THR A 241 -0.27 -4.08 -12.42
CA THR A 241 -1.11 -3.77 -13.57
C THR A 241 -1.33 -2.27 -13.69
N TYR A 242 -1.55 -1.78 -14.91
CA TYR A 242 -1.92 -0.39 -15.15
C TYR A 242 -3.02 -0.29 -16.21
N ILE A 243 -4.03 0.52 -15.89
CA ILE A 243 -5.18 0.79 -16.76
C ILE A 243 -4.92 2.12 -17.46
N THR A 244 -4.85 2.12 -18.80
CA THR A 244 -4.62 3.35 -19.59
C THR A 244 -5.90 3.92 -20.18
N SER A 245 -6.96 3.13 -20.22
CA SER A 245 -8.26 3.50 -20.77
C SER A 245 -9.35 2.60 -20.18
N VAL A 246 -10.50 3.17 -19.87
CA VAL A 246 -11.71 2.40 -19.46
C VAL A 246 -12.71 2.26 -20.61
N ASP A 247 -12.64 3.14 -21.61
CA ASP A 247 -13.46 3.10 -22.82
C ASP A 247 -12.61 3.43 -24.08
N PRO A 248 -12.31 2.42 -24.93
CA PRO A 248 -12.42 1.00 -24.65
C PRO A 248 -11.43 0.58 -23.55
N LEU A 249 -11.78 -0.45 -22.78
CA LEU A 249 -10.94 -0.96 -21.70
C LEU A 249 -9.56 -1.43 -22.20
N ARG A 250 -8.49 -0.85 -21.62
CA ARG A 250 -7.09 -1.23 -21.89
C ARG A 250 -6.33 -1.40 -20.58
N ILE A 251 -5.98 -2.64 -20.27
CA ILE A 251 -5.22 -3.06 -19.09
C ILE A 251 -3.92 -3.70 -19.56
N TYR A 252 -2.82 -3.34 -18.92
CA TYR A 252 -1.51 -3.94 -19.13
C TYR A 252 -1.03 -4.58 -17.83
N VAL A 253 -0.29 -5.68 -17.96
CA VAL A 253 0.49 -6.29 -16.89
C VAL A 253 1.96 -5.90 -17.10
N SER A 254 2.69 -5.65 -16.02
CA SER A 254 4.15 -5.49 -16.13
C SER A 254 4.79 -6.87 -16.18
N ASP A 255 5.36 -7.22 -17.33
CA ASP A 255 6.36 -8.27 -17.40
C ASP A 255 7.60 -7.84 -16.58
N SER A 256 8.27 -8.79 -15.94
CA SER A 256 9.38 -8.57 -14.99
C SER A 256 10.64 -9.30 -15.43
#